data_AF-A0A929ZK39-F1
#
_entry.id   AF-A0A929ZK39-F1
#
_cell.length_a   1.000
_cell.length_b   1.000
_cell.length_c   1.000
_cell.angle_alpha   90.00
_cell.angle_beta   90.00
_cell.angle_gamma   90.00
#
_symmetry.space_group_name_H-M   'P 1'
#
loop_
_entity.id
_entity.type
_entity.pdbx_description
1 polymer ?
#
loop_
_entity_poly.entity_id
_entity_poly.type
_entity_poly.pdbx_seq_one_letter_code
_entity_poly.pdbx_strand_id
1 'polypeptide(L)'
;MVFAACSSRSKSEETANPISSEQTSFEADDFSGEDSYSSIESGYSDDIVDEDSYEDEIEDGTYSATVDYYNPHTCYSATYTLDVEVENGVVVQINFPNDGYLDDDHITPKALDANGGMYC
;
A
#
# COMPACT_ATOMS: atom_id res chain seq x y z
N MET A 1 -1.58 0.51 -48.31
CA MET A 1 -1.99 0.92 -46.96
C MET A 1 -1.80 -0.29 -46.06
N VAL A 2 -0.87 -0.22 -45.12
CA VAL A 2 -0.59 -1.31 -44.17
C VAL A 2 -1.06 -0.80 -42.82
N PHE A 3 -2.10 -1.40 -42.27
CA PHE A 3 -2.58 -1.11 -40.93
C PHE A 3 -1.79 -1.96 -39.94
N ALA A 4 -1.01 -1.33 -39.07
CA ALA A 4 -0.39 -2.02 -37.94
C ALA A 4 -1.43 -2.16 -36.83
N ALA A 5 -1.96 -3.37 -36.66
CA ALA A 5 -2.86 -3.74 -35.58
C ALA A 5 -2.04 -4.17 -34.36
N CYS A 6 -2.24 -3.53 -33.21
CA CYS A 6 -1.71 -3.98 -31.92
C CYS A 6 -2.66 -5.06 -31.36
N SER A 7 -2.22 -6.32 -31.32
CA SER A 7 -2.98 -7.42 -30.72
C SER A 7 -2.61 -7.59 -29.25
N SER A 8 -3.42 -7.05 -28.35
CA SER A 8 -3.45 -7.47 -26.95
C SER A 8 -4.61 -8.44 -26.75
N ARG A 9 -4.29 -9.73 -26.62
CA ARG A 9 -5.25 -10.79 -26.30
C ARG A 9 -5.08 -11.14 -24.82
N SER A 10 -5.86 -10.50 -23.97
CA SER A 10 -6.04 -10.92 -22.56
C SER A 10 -7.48 -11.34 -22.38
N LYS A 11 -7.68 -12.63 -22.08
CA LYS A 11 -8.96 -13.23 -21.74
C LYS A 11 -9.04 -13.19 -20.21
N SER A 12 -9.92 -12.38 -19.65
CA SER A 12 -10.30 -12.45 -18.24
C SER A 12 -11.81 -12.39 -18.13
N GLU A 13 -12.31 -13.31 -17.32
CA GLU A 13 -13.69 -13.74 -17.22
C GLU A 13 -14.48 -12.72 -16.40
N GLU A 14 -15.54 -12.17 -16.99
CA GLU A 14 -16.52 -11.36 -16.28
C GLU A 14 -17.50 -12.29 -15.55
N THR A 15 -17.31 -12.50 -14.25
CA THR A 15 -18.38 -12.95 -13.36
C THR A 15 -18.92 -11.75 -12.60
N ALA A 16 -19.98 -11.18 -13.18
CA ALA A 16 -20.83 -10.18 -12.56
C ALA A 16 -21.53 -10.78 -11.32
N ASN A 17 -21.28 -10.20 -10.15
CA ASN A 17 -22.11 -10.42 -8.96
C ASN A 17 -23.07 -9.24 -8.80
N PRO A 18 -24.40 -9.42 -8.99
CA PRO A 18 -25.37 -8.46 -8.50
C PRO A 18 -25.63 -8.69 -7.01
N ILE A 19 -25.28 -7.70 -6.18
CA ILE A 19 -25.74 -7.63 -4.79
C ILE A 19 -27.25 -7.39 -4.82
N SER A 20 -28.02 -8.42 -4.44
CA SER A 20 -29.46 -8.35 -4.22
C SER A 20 -29.76 -8.39 -2.73
N SER A 21 -30.72 -7.55 -2.37
CA SER A 21 -31.19 -7.16 -1.05
C SER A 21 -32.07 -8.19 -0.33
N GLU A 22 -32.29 -7.90 0.96
CA GLU A 22 -33.38 -8.34 1.85
C GLU A 22 -33.24 -9.77 2.46
N GLN A 23 -33.67 -10.16 3.67
CA GLN A 23 -34.56 -9.64 4.72
C GLN A 23 -34.16 -10.21 6.11
N THR A 24 -34.32 -9.36 7.11
CA THR A 24 -35.01 -9.55 8.41
C THR A 24 -35.19 -10.97 8.99
N SER A 25 -34.79 -11.15 10.24
CA SER A 25 -35.70 -11.65 11.29
C SER A 25 -35.13 -11.32 12.67
N PHE A 26 -35.92 -10.55 13.40
CA PHE A 26 -35.80 -10.21 14.81
C PHE A 26 -36.38 -11.37 15.62
N GLU A 27 -35.71 -11.83 16.67
CA GLU A 27 -36.35 -12.57 17.75
C GLU A 27 -35.78 -12.07 19.07
N ALA A 28 -36.68 -11.76 19.99
CA ALA A 28 -36.39 -11.31 21.34
C ALA A 28 -36.54 -12.50 22.27
N ASP A 29 -35.45 -12.89 22.93
CA ASP A 29 -35.48 -13.86 24.03
C ASP A 29 -35.22 -13.15 25.35
N ASP A 30 -36.29 -13.15 26.15
CA ASP A 30 -36.40 -12.78 27.54
C ASP A 30 -35.75 -13.87 28.40
N PHE A 31 -34.73 -13.52 29.19
CA PHE A 31 -34.41 -14.32 30.38
C PHE A 31 -33.74 -13.49 31.47
N SER A 32 -34.51 -13.20 32.51
CA SER A 32 -34.06 -12.70 33.80
C SER A 32 -33.28 -13.80 34.55
N GLY A 33 -32.08 -13.48 35.03
CA GLY A 33 -31.32 -14.34 35.95
C GLY A 33 -30.40 -13.50 36.84
N GLU A 34 -30.76 -13.42 38.11
CA GLU A 34 -30.14 -12.63 39.17
C GLU A 34 -28.93 -13.36 39.81
N ASP A 35 -27.91 -12.56 40.16
CA ASP A 35 -26.88 -12.67 41.20
C ASP A 35 -25.92 -13.88 41.29
N SER A 36 -24.61 -13.60 41.16
CA SER A 36 -23.59 -14.12 42.09
C SER A 36 -22.25 -13.41 41.90
N TYR A 37 -21.89 -12.59 42.89
CA TYR A 37 -20.56 -12.04 43.08
C TYR A 37 -19.54 -13.14 43.36
N SER A 38 -18.56 -13.29 42.46
CA SER A 38 -17.35 -14.06 42.71
C SER A 38 -16.14 -13.17 42.45
N SER A 39 -15.57 -12.65 43.54
CA SER A 39 -14.26 -12.00 43.53
C SER A 39 -13.20 -13.01 43.15
N ILE A 40 -12.60 -12.80 41.98
CA ILE A 40 -11.34 -13.44 41.64
C ILE A 40 -10.33 -12.31 41.48
N GLU A 41 -9.67 -12.02 42.61
CA GLU A 41 -8.34 -11.43 42.61
C GLU A 41 -7.42 -12.47 41.96
N SER A 42 -7.06 -12.24 40.70
CA SER A 42 -5.96 -12.95 40.05
C SER A 42 -5.09 -11.90 39.38
N GLY A 43 -3.89 -11.74 39.93
CA GLY A 43 -2.89 -10.74 39.54
C GLY A 43 -2.77 -10.65 38.03
N TYR A 44 -3.23 -9.50 37.52
CA TYR A 44 -2.97 -9.04 36.17
C TYR A 44 -1.46 -8.78 36.10
N SER A 45 -0.70 -9.78 35.65
CA SER A 45 0.63 -9.54 35.11
C SER A 45 0.38 -8.79 33.80
N ASP A 46 0.31 -7.48 33.93
CA ASP A 46 0.31 -6.51 32.86
C ASP A 46 1.73 -6.51 32.27
N ASP A 47 2.10 -7.62 31.66
CA ASP A 47 3.17 -7.62 30.66
C ASP A 47 2.57 -6.90 29.45
N ILE A 48 2.44 -5.58 29.58
CA ILE A 48 2.44 -4.69 28.43
C ILE A 48 3.78 -4.94 27.79
N VAL A 49 3.79 -5.90 26.87
CA VAL A 49 4.65 -5.81 25.72
C VAL A 49 4.37 -4.42 25.17
N ASP A 50 5.30 -3.51 25.43
CA ASP A 50 5.46 -2.32 24.63
C ASP A 50 5.77 -2.89 23.24
N GLU A 51 4.70 -3.25 22.52
CA GLU A 51 4.70 -3.34 21.09
C GLU A 51 4.86 -1.89 20.66
N ASP A 52 6.10 -1.40 20.80
CA ASP A 52 6.65 -0.34 19.98
C ASP A 52 6.19 -0.73 18.59
N SER A 53 5.12 -0.07 18.16
CA SER A 53 4.60 -0.13 16.82
C SER A 53 5.70 0.49 15.99
N TYR A 54 6.72 -0.31 15.65
CA TYR A 54 7.57 -0.08 14.52
C TYR A 54 6.61 -0.17 13.33
N GLU A 55 5.86 0.90 13.08
CA GLU A 55 5.57 1.27 11.71
C GLU A 55 6.93 1.11 11.03
N ASP A 56 7.05 0.12 10.15
CA ASP A 56 8.27 -0.18 9.40
C ASP A 56 8.52 1.02 8.46
N GLU A 57 8.93 2.14 9.06
CA GLU A 57 9.31 3.37 8.40
C GLU A 57 10.67 3.11 7.77
N ILE A 58 10.76 3.39 6.47
CA ILE A 58 12.01 3.24 5.75
C ILE A 58 12.98 4.30 6.28
N GLU A 59 14.15 3.83 6.73
CA GLU A 59 15.22 4.71 7.21
C GLU A 59 15.64 5.72 6.12
N ASP A 60 16.08 6.90 6.55
CA ASP A 60 16.59 7.90 5.63
C ASP A 60 17.91 7.43 4.99
N GLY A 61 18.04 7.61 3.68
CA GLY A 61 19.27 7.28 2.97
C GLY A 61 19.11 7.03 1.48
N THR A 62 20.19 6.53 0.88
CA THR A 62 20.25 6.23 -0.55
C THR A 62 19.92 4.78 -0.82
N TYR A 63 18.92 4.53 -1.67
CA TYR A 63 18.46 3.20 -2.04
C TYR A 63 18.52 3.00 -3.54
N SER A 64 18.74 1.76 -3.98
CA SER A 64 18.64 1.41 -5.40
C SER A 64 17.20 1.03 -5.72
N ALA A 65 16.55 1.82 -6.59
CA ALA A 65 15.15 1.65 -6.95
C ALA A 65 14.97 1.34 -8.44
N THR A 66 13.89 0.62 -8.74
CA THR A 66 13.45 0.39 -10.13
C THR A 66 12.47 1.50 -10.53
N VAL A 67 12.84 2.31 -11.52
CA VAL A 67 12.05 3.45 -11.99
C VAL A 67 11.53 3.17 -13.39
N ASP A 68 10.21 3.10 -13.53
CA ASP A 68 9.54 2.97 -14.81
C ASP A 68 9.22 4.34 -15.40
N TYR A 69 9.88 4.65 -16.53
CA TYR A 69 9.66 5.85 -17.31
C TYR A 69 8.71 5.58 -18.47
N TYR A 70 7.76 6.49 -18.70
CA TYR A 70 6.90 6.48 -19.87
C TYR A 70 6.81 7.87 -20.52
N ASN A 71 7.15 7.94 -21.80
CA ASN A 71 6.94 9.12 -22.64
C ASN A 71 5.68 8.94 -23.51
N PRO A 72 4.57 9.64 -23.19
CA PRO A 72 3.31 9.49 -23.93
C PRO A 72 3.39 10.03 -25.38
N HIS A 73 4.32 10.94 -25.68
CA HIS A 73 4.45 11.51 -27.02
C HIS A 73 5.10 10.55 -28.01
N THR A 74 6.03 9.72 -27.55
CA THR A 74 6.77 8.76 -28.38
C THR A 74 6.33 7.32 -28.18
N CYS A 75 5.40 7.06 -27.25
CA CYS A 75 5.03 5.73 -26.77
C CYS A 75 6.25 4.90 -26.31
N TYR A 76 7.28 5.57 -25.82
CA TYR A 76 8.50 4.93 -25.33
C TYR A 76 8.38 4.70 -23.83
N SER A 77 8.65 3.46 -23.40
CA SER A 77 8.80 3.11 -21.99
C SER A 77 10.17 2.49 -21.76
N ALA A 78 10.77 2.80 -20.62
CA ALA A 78 12.02 2.20 -20.18
C ALA A 78 12.01 2.02 -18.67
N THR A 79 12.66 0.98 -18.20
CA THR A 79 12.86 0.70 -16.79
C THR A 79 14.32 0.92 -16.47
N TYR A 80 14.59 1.72 -15.45
CA TYR A 80 15.94 2.04 -15.00
C TYR A 80 16.15 1.55 -13.57
N THR A 81 17.39 1.18 -13.25
CA THR A 81 17.83 1.01 -11.86
C THR A 81 18.63 2.25 -11.50
N LEU A 82 18.08 3.08 -10.62
CA LEU A 82 18.63 4.38 -10.24
C LEU A 82 18.76 4.47 -8.73
N ASP A 83 19.71 5.28 -8.28
CA ASP A 83 19.85 5.59 -6.86
C ASP A 83 18.87 6.70 -6.50
N VAL A 84 18.11 6.50 -5.43
CA VAL A 84 17.10 7.44 -4.92
C VAL A 84 17.41 7.79 -3.48
N GLU A 85 17.19 9.05 -3.11
CA GLU A 85 17.28 9.50 -1.72
C GLU A 85 15.89 9.44 -1.10
N VAL A 86 15.80 8.79 0.05
CA VAL A 86 14.59 8.68 0.86
C VAL A 86 14.79 9.50 2.13
N GLU A 87 13.81 10.35 2.46
CA GLU A 87 13.73 11.07 3.72
C GLU A 87 12.30 10.98 4.26
N ASN A 88 12.13 10.66 5.54
CA ASN A 88 10.83 10.50 6.22
C ASN A 88 9.88 9.55 5.45
N GLY A 89 10.41 8.44 4.93
CA GLY A 89 9.63 7.45 4.18
C GLY A 89 9.10 7.94 2.82
N VAL A 90 9.62 9.04 2.27
CA VAL A 90 9.30 9.52 0.92
C VAL A 90 10.55 9.68 0.05
N VAL A 91 10.42 9.46 -1.26
CA VAL A 91 11.50 9.75 -2.20
C VAL A 91 11.60 11.26 -2.43
N VAL A 92 12.76 11.84 -2.10
CA VAL A 92 13.04 13.28 -2.27
C VAL A 92 13.92 13.58 -3.47
N GLN A 93 14.71 12.61 -3.95
CA GLN A 93 15.58 12.80 -5.10
C GLN A 93 15.81 11.49 -5.87
N ILE A 94 15.90 11.57 -7.20
CA ILE A 94 16.25 10.45 -8.10
C ILE A 94 17.51 10.84 -8.90
N ASN A 95 18.58 10.07 -8.77
CA ASN A 95 19.88 10.33 -9.41
C ASN A 95 20.01 9.62 -10.75
N PHE A 96 20.40 10.35 -11.80
CA PHE A 96 20.67 9.82 -13.13
C PHE A 96 22.19 9.72 -13.38
N PRO A 97 22.66 8.71 -14.15
CA PRO A 97 24.08 8.43 -14.34
C PRO A 97 24.90 9.50 -15.10
N ASN A 98 24.26 10.58 -15.58
CA ASN A 98 24.92 11.68 -16.31
C ASN A 98 24.91 13.00 -15.52
N ASP A 99 25.11 12.94 -14.20
CA ASP A 99 25.06 14.10 -13.28
C ASP A 99 23.71 14.87 -13.31
N GLY A 100 22.63 14.20 -13.75
CA GLY A 100 21.27 14.73 -13.68
C GLY A 100 20.55 14.21 -12.44
N TYR A 101 19.64 14.98 -11.89
CA TYR A 101 18.75 14.52 -10.82
C TYR A 101 17.36 15.11 -11.00
N LEU A 102 16.36 14.42 -10.43
CA LEU A 102 15.02 14.95 -10.25
C LEU A 102 14.77 15.07 -8.76
N ASP A 103 14.38 16.26 -8.34
CA ASP A 103 14.06 16.68 -6.98
C ASP A 103 12.59 17.09 -6.89
N ASP A 104 12.20 17.74 -5.78
CA ASP A 104 10.86 18.24 -5.48
C ASP A 104 10.27 19.20 -6.54
N ASP A 105 11.11 19.87 -7.34
CA ASP A 105 10.66 20.66 -8.48
C ASP A 105 10.11 19.79 -9.63
N HIS A 106 10.48 18.51 -9.68
CA HIS A 106 10.20 17.59 -10.77
C HIS A 106 9.41 16.35 -10.37
N ILE A 107 9.44 15.97 -9.08
CA ILE A 107 8.75 14.80 -8.55
C ILE A 107 7.67 15.24 -7.57
N THR A 108 6.61 14.44 -7.48
CA THR A 108 5.65 14.57 -6.38
C THR A 108 5.94 13.44 -5.39
N PRO A 109 6.48 13.76 -4.20
CA PRO A 109 6.77 12.75 -3.20
C PRO A 109 5.51 11.95 -2.83
N LYS A 110 5.66 10.64 -2.72
CA LYS A 110 4.62 9.75 -2.20
C LYS A 110 5.23 8.90 -1.08
N ALA A 111 4.42 8.63 -0.06
CA ALA A 111 4.76 7.70 1.01
C ALA A 111 5.07 6.31 0.43
N LEU A 112 6.16 5.75 0.93
CA LEU A 112 6.54 4.36 0.69
C LEU A 112 5.84 3.48 1.73
N ASP A 113 5.46 2.28 1.32
CA ASP A 113 5.04 1.21 2.23
C ASP A 113 6.27 0.55 2.88
N ALA A 114 6.02 -0.34 3.85
CA ALA A 114 7.07 -1.10 4.54
C ALA A 114 8.00 -1.93 3.61
N ASN A 115 7.61 -2.15 2.35
CA ASN A 115 8.40 -2.89 1.36
C ASN A 115 9.12 -1.96 0.37
N GLY A 116 9.04 -0.64 0.52
CA GLY A 116 9.58 0.33 -0.43
C GLY A 116 8.75 0.50 -1.70
N GLY A 117 7.52 -0.01 -1.70
CA GLY A 117 6.54 0.20 -2.75
C GLY A 117 5.80 1.53 -2.58
N MET A 118 5.40 2.14 -3.69
CA MET A 118 4.48 3.29 -3.64
C MET A 118 3.04 2.79 -3.59
N TYR A 119 2.19 3.41 -2.76
CA TYR A 119 0.76 3.12 -2.78
C TYR A 119 0.15 3.45 -4.17
N CYS A 120 -0.50 2.43 -4.76
CA CYS A 120 -1.15 2.44 -6.08
C CYS A 120 -2.28 3.48 -6.16
#